data_AF-A0AAV0JDW9-F1
#
_entry.id   AF-A0AAV0JDW9-F1
#
_cell.length_a   1.000
_cell.length_b   1.000
_cell.length_c   1.000
_cell.angle_alpha   90.00
_cell.angle_beta   90.00
_cell.angle_gamma   90.00
#
_symmetry.space_group_name_H-M   'P 1'
#
loop_
_entity.id
_entity.type
_entity.pdbx_description
1 polymer ?
#
loop_
_entity_poly.entity_id
_entity_poly.type
_entity_poly.pdbx_seq_one_letter_code
_entity_poly.pdbx_strand_id
1 'polypeptide(L)'
;MKKQLIRRLSRATDSSTYSLLRSDSHHNLRRAAAGRAESFRSLVEPARRSSCEKAVDHGYAPVHVGHEMERFVVMKKFLKPLIQNLLIYPQIQIQNFPRRNMASSTSDPRTPDARVRILSTEIIHAKNTQSPLERIPLTACDLRLILVGTIQKGLLFRNPTTDHPISRQTFIENLKSAFSKALALHHPFAGRLTADEHPDGSASVYIDCNDAGCPFLHAVADGVTVDEALHQPFPVPPAPILWSFFPSNDVKNYHGFTKPLMSVQITELVDGVFIGWTVNHAVADGTAHWNFHRIWSSICRGCGEYSPPVFTRDSSLEAIKKKIRVPWSRIRDFNEDNLVIPPLKEGTFHFSRKKIAELKAKGTAELSGSRQISSLQILIAHLWRAVIRSRADPDPESETRFVIQVGFRGRFEPNKFPAHYFGNAIGGRTVTMKVKDLVAEGSLGRVAAEVNRVVAETTDEKLREAVEDWIESPDMRGLGEFTEGGLMLSGSPRFDAYGTDFGWGKAVAVRSGWANKCDGVTVFPGPETGSMGFEICLSPECFDRLRMDSEFMAAVTE
;
A
#
# COMPACT_ATOMS: atom_id res chain seq x y z
N MET A 1 -8.05 -2.93 -45.57
CA MET A 1 -7.69 -2.34 -44.26
C MET A 1 -8.75 -1.42 -43.66
N LYS A 2 -9.10 -0.26 -44.26
CA LYS A 2 -10.10 0.69 -43.72
C LYS A 2 -11.43 0.01 -43.28
N LYS A 3 -12.01 -0.83 -44.13
CA LYS A 3 -13.25 -1.60 -43.81
C LYS A 3 -13.11 -2.63 -42.68
N GLN A 4 -11.93 -3.19 -42.45
CA GLN A 4 -11.68 -4.23 -41.44
C GLN A 4 -11.43 -3.60 -40.06
N LEU A 5 -10.75 -2.44 -40.05
CA LEU A 5 -10.59 -1.59 -38.86
C LEU A 5 -11.92 -0.96 -38.45
N ILE A 6 -12.70 -0.44 -39.40
CA ILE A 6 -14.08 0.05 -39.16
C ILE A 6 -14.96 -1.09 -38.63
N ARG A 7 -14.86 -2.32 -39.15
CA ARG A 7 -15.59 -3.48 -38.58
C ARG A 7 -15.15 -3.85 -37.17
N ARG A 8 -13.86 -3.73 -36.83
CA ARG A 8 -13.34 -4.00 -35.47
C ARG A 8 -13.76 -2.91 -34.48
N LEU A 9 -13.74 -1.65 -34.91
CA LEU A 9 -14.29 -0.53 -34.15
C LEU A 9 -15.80 -0.68 -33.99
N SER A 10 -16.54 -1.03 -35.05
CA SER A 10 -17.99 -1.29 -34.98
C SER A 10 -18.38 -2.44 -34.05
N ARG A 11 -17.60 -3.53 -34.03
CA ARG A 11 -17.82 -4.64 -33.09
C ARG A 11 -17.49 -4.28 -31.64
N ALA A 12 -16.62 -3.30 -31.42
CA ALA A 12 -16.37 -2.75 -30.10
C ALA A 12 -17.42 -1.69 -29.67
N THR A 13 -18.22 -1.16 -30.62
CA THR A 13 -19.24 -0.13 -30.38
C THR A 13 -20.66 -0.65 -30.19
N ASP A 14 -20.92 -1.97 -30.26
CA ASP A 14 -22.23 -2.56 -29.92
C ASP A 14 -22.48 -2.65 -28.39
N SER A 15 -21.53 -2.18 -27.58
CA SER A 15 -21.77 -1.80 -26.19
C SER A 15 -22.19 -0.33 -26.15
N SER A 16 -23.34 -0.04 -25.54
CA SER A 16 -24.14 1.19 -25.56
C SER A 16 -23.48 2.53 -25.09
N THR A 17 -22.20 2.78 -25.38
CA THR A 17 -21.45 3.93 -24.82
C THR A 17 -20.65 4.79 -25.81
N TYR A 18 -21.00 4.84 -27.10
CA TYR A 18 -20.36 5.75 -28.07
C TYR A 18 -21.31 6.33 -29.13
N SER A 19 -21.03 7.55 -29.62
CA SER A 19 -21.76 8.21 -30.72
C SER A 19 -20.82 8.60 -31.87
N LEU A 20 -21.25 8.31 -33.11
CA LEU A 20 -20.52 8.62 -34.35
C LEU A 20 -20.82 10.07 -34.77
N LEU A 21 -19.81 10.94 -34.82
CA LEU A 21 -19.95 12.27 -35.41
C LEU A 21 -19.60 12.19 -36.90
N ARG A 22 -20.62 12.06 -37.76
CA ARG A 22 -20.42 12.22 -39.21
C ARG A 22 -20.25 13.71 -39.53
N SER A 23 -19.29 14.05 -40.37
CA SER A 23 -19.22 15.38 -40.97
C SER A 23 -20.34 15.50 -42.01
N ASP A 24 -21.35 16.33 -41.73
CA ASP A 24 -22.37 16.66 -42.72
C ASP A 24 -21.74 17.49 -43.84
N SER A 25 -21.47 16.83 -44.97
CA SER A 25 -21.19 17.51 -46.22
C SER A 25 -21.98 16.84 -47.34
N HIS A 26 -23.30 17.05 -47.38
CA HIS A 26 -24.07 17.08 -48.62
C HIS A 26 -25.41 17.81 -48.40
N HIS A 27 -25.55 18.96 -49.04
CA HIS A 27 -26.81 19.66 -49.23
C HIS A 27 -27.86 18.74 -49.90
N ASN A 28 -29.09 18.75 -49.38
CA ASN A 28 -30.28 18.73 -50.23
C ASN A 28 -31.35 19.69 -49.69
N LEU A 29 -31.76 20.57 -50.58
CA LEU A 29 -32.63 21.73 -50.40
C LEU A 29 -34.07 21.33 -50.05
N ARG A 30 -34.62 21.91 -48.98
CA ARG A 30 -36.07 22.17 -48.90
C ARG A 30 -36.35 23.55 -49.49
N ARG A 31 -37.08 23.56 -50.61
CA ARG A 31 -37.77 24.74 -51.17
C ARG A 31 -38.83 25.22 -50.17
N ALA A 32 -38.76 26.47 -49.77
CA ALA A 32 -39.92 27.28 -49.43
C ALA A 32 -39.68 28.71 -49.94
N ALA A 33 -40.76 29.31 -50.43
CA ALA A 33 -40.80 30.39 -51.41
C ALA A 33 -40.47 31.80 -50.88
N ALA A 34 -39.89 32.58 -51.79
CA ALA A 34 -40.26 33.96 -52.19
C ALA A 34 -40.16 35.13 -51.19
N GLY A 35 -39.42 36.17 -51.63
CA GLY A 35 -39.77 37.57 -51.33
C GLY A 35 -38.62 38.58 -51.27
N ARG A 36 -38.27 39.17 -52.43
CA ARG A 36 -37.82 40.57 -52.73
C ARG A 36 -36.83 41.26 -51.76
N ALA A 37 -35.62 41.60 -52.22
CA ALA A 37 -35.17 42.94 -52.70
C ALA A 37 -35.08 43.97 -51.55
N GLU A 38 -33.96 44.64 -51.24
CA GLU A 38 -33.11 45.49 -52.09
C GLU A 38 -31.68 45.70 -51.51
N SER A 39 -30.80 46.18 -52.40
CA SER A 39 -29.42 46.71 -52.26
C SER A 39 -29.17 47.65 -51.07
N PHE A 40 -28.00 47.66 -50.42
CA PHE A 40 -26.84 48.48 -50.85
C PHE A 40 -25.49 48.01 -50.23
N ARG A 41 -24.42 48.12 -51.05
CA ARG A 41 -22.97 48.13 -50.70
C ARG A 41 -22.68 49.21 -49.64
N SER A 42 -21.65 49.24 -48.80
CA SER A 42 -20.27 48.73 -48.75
C SER A 42 -19.78 48.94 -47.30
N LEU A 43 -18.95 48.11 -46.68
CA LEU A 43 -17.49 48.08 -46.80
C LEU A 43 -16.98 46.85 -46.02
N VAL A 44 -15.96 46.22 -46.58
CA VAL A 44 -15.34 44.98 -46.11
C VAL A 44 -14.16 45.31 -45.18
N GLU A 45 -14.18 44.75 -43.97
CA GLU A 45 -12.98 44.18 -43.33
C GLU A 45 -13.36 42.79 -42.77
N PRO A 46 -12.54 41.74 -42.96
CA PRO A 46 -12.93 40.38 -42.62
C PRO A 46 -12.77 40.09 -41.13
N ALA A 47 -13.92 39.94 -40.46
CA ALA A 47 -14.03 39.24 -39.18
C ALA A 47 -13.43 37.83 -39.30
N ARG A 48 -12.41 37.54 -38.47
CA ARG A 48 -11.89 36.19 -38.29
C ARG A 48 -13.01 35.27 -37.80
N ARG A 49 -13.41 34.31 -38.64
CA ARG A 49 -14.24 33.17 -38.24
C ARG A 49 -13.46 32.35 -37.20
N SER A 50 -13.90 32.38 -35.95
CA SER A 50 -13.49 31.37 -34.98
C SER A 50 -14.16 30.06 -35.36
N SER A 51 -13.39 29.06 -35.79
CA SER A 51 -13.88 27.68 -35.83
C SER A 51 -14.20 27.25 -34.40
N CYS A 52 -15.48 27.12 -34.09
CA CYS A 52 -15.96 26.51 -32.86
C CYS A 52 -15.62 25.02 -32.92
N GLU A 53 -14.44 24.63 -32.44
CA GLU A 53 -14.15 23.25 -32.10
C GLU A 53 -14.92 22.91 -30.82
N LYS A 54 -15.93 22.03 -30.93
CA LYS A 54 -16.61 21.49 -29.76
C LYS A 54 -15.56 20.86 -28.84
N ALA A 55 -15.49 21.35 -27.60
CA ALA A 55 -14.61 20.80 -26.58
C ALA A 55 -14.98 19.32 -26.32
N VAL A 56 -13.96 18.47 -26.21
CA VAL A 56 -14.10 17.05 -25.86
C VAL A 56 -14.12 16.92 -24.34
N ASP A 57 -15.12 16.21 -23.80
CA ASP A 57 -15.30 16.02 -22.36
C ASP A 57 -14.08 15.38 -21.66
N HIS A 58 -13.88 15.75 -20.39
CA HIS A 58 -12.84 15.18 -19.54
C HIS A 58 -13.00 13.66 -19.42
N GLY A 59 -12.05 12.92 -20.00
CA GLY A 59 -12.05 11.46 -20.02
C GLY A 59 -12.07 10.85 -21.41
N TYR A 60 -12.26 11.66 -22.46
CA TYR A 60 -12.27 11.23 -23.85
C TYR A 60 -11.11 11.85 -24.65
N ALA A 61 -10.71 11.21 -25.75
CA ALA A 61 -9.65 11.65 -26.66
C ALA A 61 -10.08 11.44 -28.12
N PRO A 62 -9.81 12.41 -29.01
CA PRO A 62 -10.09 12.26 -30.42
C PRO A 62 -9.07 11.32 -31.09
N VAL A 63 -9.54 10.41 -31.94
CA VAL A 63 -8.72 9.48 -32.74
C VAL A 63 -9.02 9.70 -34.21
N HIS A 64 -7.98 9.84 -35.03
CA HIS A 64 -8.10 10.04 -36.48
C HIS A 64 -7.62 8.79 -37.21
N VAL A 65 -8.37 8.32 -38.21
CA VAL A 65 -8.05 7.08 -38.94
C VAL A 65 -8.02 7.31 -40.45
N GLY A 66 -6.84 7.12 -41.06
CA GLY A 66 -6.63 7.19 -42.50
C GLY A 66 -6.48 8.61 -43.06
N HIS A 67 -6.13 8.70 -44.35
CA HIS A 67 -5.83 9.97 -45.03
C HIS A 67 -7.03 10.94 -45.15
N GLU A 68 -8.27 10.46 -44.95
CA GLU A 68 -9.49 11.27 -45.01
C GLU A 68 -9.93 11.85 -43.64
N MET A 69 -9.13 11.67 -42.58
CA MET A 69 -9.32 12.31 -41.26
C MET A 69 -10.73 12.12 -40.64
N GLU A 70 -11.30 10.91 -40.75
CA GLU A 70 -12.52 10.57 -40.01
C GLU A 70 -12.25 10.65 -38.48
N ARG A 71 -13.07 11.43 -37.77
CA ARG A 71 -12.90 11.73 -36.33
C ARG A 71 -13.71 10.78 -35.46
N PHE A 72 -13.03 10.09 -34.56
CA PHE A 72 -13.64 9.29 -33.48
C PHE A 72 -13.38 9.95 -32.13
N VAL A 73 -14.24 9.74 -31.15
CA VAL A 73 -14.03 10.17 -29.76
C VAL A 73 -14.07 8.93 -28.87
N VAL A 74 -12.99 8.65 -28.14
CA VAL A 74 -12.80 7.40 -27.37
C VAL A 74 -12.43 7.71 -25.93
N MET A 75 -12.97 6.99 -24.94
CA MET A 75 -12.55 7.17 -23.56
C MET A 75 -11.08 6.77 -23.35
N LYS A 76 -10.33 7.63 -22.65
CA LYS A 76 -8.89 7.46 -22.36
C LYS A 76 -8.54 6.13 -21.68
N LYS A 77 -9.45 5.57 -20.87
CA LYS A 77 -9.24 4.28 -20.18
C LYS A 77 -9.15 3.06 -21.12
N PHE A 78 -9.71 3.16 -22.32
CA PHE A 78 -9.68 2.07 -23.32
C PHE A 78 -8.60 2.24 -24.39
N LEU A 79 -7.87 3.35 -24.37
CA LEU A 79 -6.76 3.58 -25.32
C LEU A 79 -5.57 2.65 -25.04
N LYS A 80 -5.28 2.29 -23.77
CA LYS A 80 -4.14 1.44 -23.41
C LYS A 80 -4.16 0.05 -24.07
N PRO A 81 -5.25 -0.74 -24.01
CA PRO A 81 -5.33 -2.04 -24.69
C PRO A 81 -5.36 -1.92 -26.23
N LEU A 82 -5.88 -0.81 -26.76
CA LEU A 82 -5.93 -0.52 -28.20
C LEU A 82 -4.55 -0.16 -28.75
N ILE A 83 -3.72 0.59 -28.01
CA ILE A 83 -2.36 0.98 -28.39
C ILE A 83 -1.45 -0.25 -28.53
N GLN A 84 -1.56 -1.24 -27.64
CA GLN A 84 -0.81 -2.49 -27.76
C GLN A 84 -1.15 -3.30 -29.03
N ASN A 85 -2.36 -3.15 -29.58
CA ASN A 85 -2.78 -3.84 -30.80
C ASN A 85 -2.64 -3.01 -32.10
N LEU A 86 -2.41 -1.68 -32.01
CA LEU A 86 -2.43 -0.75 -33.15
C LEU A 86 -1.05 -0.19 -33.54
N LEU A 87 0.01 -0.48 -32.78
CA LEU A 87 1.40 -0.12 -33.10
C LEU A 87 1.95 -0.75 -34.41
N ILE A 88 1.12 -1.49 -35.15
CA ILE A 88 1.46 -2.14 -36.43
C ILE A 88 1.13 -1.23 -37.64
N TYR A 89 0.46 -0.08 -37.45
CA TYR A 89 0.02 0.77 -38.58
C TYR A 89 0.52 2.22 -38.49
N PRO A 90 1.41 2.68 -39.40
CA PRO A 90 2.03 4.00 -39.36
C PRO A 90 1.10 5.18 -39.72
N GLN A 91 -0.22 4.96 -39.89
CA GLN A 91 -1.18 5.98 -40.34
C GLN A 91 -2.13 6.48 -39.24
N ILE A 92 -1.78 6.29 -37.96
CA ILE A 92 -2.58 6.71 -36.80
C ILE A 92 -1.81 7.81 -36.04
N GLN A 93 -2.38 9.01 -35.93
CA GLN A 93 -1.84 10.12 -35.13
C GLN A 93 -2.76 10.43 -33.94
N ILE A 94 -2.19 10.43 -32.73
CA ILE A 94 -2.85 10.88 -31.50
C ILE A 94 -2.20 12.21 -31.10
N GLN A 95 -2.95 13.32 -31.16
CA GLN A 95 -2.47 14.61 -30.68
C GLN A 95 -2.60 14.68 -29.15
N ASN A 96 -1.47 14.71 -28.45
CA ASN A 96 -1.42 15.07 -27.04
C ASN A 96 -1.37 16.60 -26.92
N PHE A 97 -2.40 17.21 -26.34
CA PHE A 97 -2.36 18.62 -25.98
C PHE A 97 -1.45 18.85 -24.76
N PRO A 98 -0.63 19.92 -24.74
CA PRO A 98 0.19 20.25 -23.58
C PRO A 98 -0.69 20.57 -22.36
N ARG A 99 -0.30 20.06 -21.19
CA ARG A 99 -0.95 20.32 -19.90
C ARG A 99 -0.92 21.83 -19.63
N ARG A 100 -2.09 22.46 -19.47
CA ARG A 100 -2.18 23.71 -18.71
C ARG A 100 -1.83 23.37 -17.26
N ASN A 101 -0.67 23.83 -16.81
CA ASN A 101 -0.32 23.84 -15.39
C ASN A 101 -1.33 24.74 -14.66
N MET A 102 -2.31 24.14 -13.99
CA MET A 102 -2.86 24.77 -12.80
C MET A 102 -1.87 24.50 -11.68
N ALA A 103 -1.04 25.50 -11.40
CA ALA A 103 -0.23 25.52 -10.19
C ALA A 103 -1.18 25.66 -9.00
N SER A 104 -1.56 24.54 -8.38
CA SER A 104 -1.89 24.55 -6.96
C SER A 104 -0.57 24.44 -6.21
N SER A 105 -0.21 25.46 -5.44
CA SER A 105 0.98 25.48 -4.58
C SER A 105 0.81 24.54 -3.36
N THR A 106 0.51 23.26 -3.60
CA THR A 106 0.52 22.26 -2.55
C THR A 106 1.94 21.70 -2.47
N SER A 107 2.63 21.97 -1.36
CA SER A 107 3.93 21.38 -1.03
C SER A 107 3.86 19.86 -1.21
N ASP A 108 4.89 19.24 -1.78
CA ASP A 108 4.99 17.78 -1.85
C ASP A 108 4.83 17.22 -0.43
N PRO A 109 3.83 16.35 -0.17
CA PRO A 109 3.61 15.80 1.17
C PRO A 109 4.79 14.93 1.65
N ARG A 110 5.76 14.62 0.78
CA ARG A 110 7.02 13.96 1.15
C ARG A 110 8.10 14.92 1.64
N THR A 111 7.88 16.24 1.56
CA THR A 111 8.84 17.22 2.04
C THR A 111 8.98 17.06 3.56
N PRO A 112 10.20 16.83 4.08
CA PRO A 112 10.41 16.76 5.53
C PRO A 112 9.88 18.01 6.23
N ASP A 113 9.23 17.84 7.39
CA ASP A 113 8.79 18.95 8.21
C ASP A 113 10.03 19.70 8.73
N ALA A 114 10.05 21.02 8.54
CA ALA A 114 11.19 21.87 8.88
C ALA A 114 11.54 21.86 10.38
N ARG A 115 10.61 21.44 11.24
CA ARG A 115 10.85 21.27 12.69
C ARG A 115 11.66 20.03 13.00
N VAL A 116 11.79 19.07 12.08
CA VAL A 116 12.53 17.83 12.29
C VAL A 116 13.94 17.96 11.74
N ARG A 117 14.93 17.82 12.62
CA ARG A 117 16.33 18.00 12.27
C ARG A 117 17.16 16.81 12.70
N ILE A 118 17.87 16.21 11.75
CA ILE A 118 18.82 15.12 12.02
C ILE A 118 20.05 15.72 12.72
N LEU A 119 20.38 15.17 13.89
CA LEU A 119 21.54 15.52 14.70
C LEU A 119 22.76 14.67 14.34
N SER A 120 22.56 13.37 14.16
CA SER A 120 23.62 12.45 13.72
C SER A 120 23.08 11.30 12.88
N THR A 121 23.97 10.69 12.12
CA THR A 121 23.71 9.46 11.36
C THR A 121 24.93 8.57 11.48
N GLU A 122 24.72 7.33 11.91
CA GLU A 122 25.76 6.33 12.08
C GLU A 122 25.36 5.05 11.35
N ILE A 123 26.34 4.29 10.84
CA ILE A 123 26.10 2.95 10.32
C ILE A 123 26.43 1.95 11.42
N ILE A 124 25.42 1.21 11.87
CA ILE A 124 25.57 0.21 12.92
C ILE A 124 25.68 -1.17 12.28
N HIS A 125 26.74 -1.87 12.65
CA HIS A 125 27.08 -3.21 12.17
C HIS A 125 26.67 -4.28 13.20
N ALA A 126 26.52 -5.52 12.73
CA ALA A 126 26.36 -6.69 13.59
C ALA A 126 27.66 -6.93 14.37
N LYS A 127 27.62 -6.85 15.71
CA LYS A 127 28.81 -7.08 16.52
C LYS A 127 29.28 -8.55 16.38
N ASN A 128 30.56 -8.76 16.05
CA ASN A 128 31.25 -10.06 16.11
C ASN A 128 30.72 -11.19 15.20
N THR A 129 30.27 -10.92 13.97
CA THR A 129 30.00 -12.03 13.03
C THR A 129 31.29 -12.47 12.33
N GLN A 130 31.93 -13.52 12.85
CA GLN A 130 32.86 -14.38 12.09
C GLN A 130 32.11 -15.33 11.14
N SER A 131 30.81 -15.12 10.91
CA SER A 131 30.02 -15.97 10.04
C SER A 131 30.51 -15.82 8.60
N PRO A 132 30.64 -16.92 7.85
CA PRO A 132 30.95 -16.85 6.43
C PRO A 132 29.90 -15.99 5.73
N LEU A 133 30.29 -15.35 4.61
CA LEU A 133 29.43 -14.62 3.68
C LEU A 133 28.26 -15.53 3.23
N GLU A 134 27.20 -15.57 4.05
CA GLU A 134 26.03 -16.40 3.81
C GLU A 134 25.11 -15.67 2.84
N ARG A 135 24.73 -16.33 1.75
CA ARG A 135 23.69 -15.87 0.86
C ARG A 135 22.40 -16.63 1.16
N ILE A 136 21.38 -15.92 1.63
CA ILE A 136 20.07 -16.49 1.89
C ILE A 136 19.20 -16.29 0.64
N PRO A 137 18.73 -17.34 -0.05
CA PRO A 137 17.86 -17.17 -1.21
C PRO A 137 16.52 -16.56 -0.82
N LEU A 138 15.99 -15.67 -1.67
CA LEU A 138 14.62 -15.20 -1.53
C LEU A 138 13.64 -16.28 -2.05
N THR A 139 12.61 -16.54 -1.25
CA THR A 139 11.52 -17.47 -1.60
C THR A 139 10.47 -16.81 -2.47
N ALA A 140 9.47 -17.59 -2.92
CA ALA A 140 8.33 -17.06 -3.66
C ALA A 140 7.56 -16.02 -2.86
N CYS A 141 7.41 -16.23 -1.54
CA CYS A 141 6.73 -15.29 -0.66
C CYS A 141 7.51 -13.99 -0.49
N ASP A 142 8.83 -14.05 -0.50
CA ASP A 142 9.73 -12.90 -0.40
C ASP A 142 9.71 -12.07 -1.70
N LEU A 143 9.86 -12.74 -2.85
CA LEU A 143 9.94 -12.11 -4.16
C LEU A 143 8.62 -11.44 -4.58
N ARG A 144 7.46 -11.96 -4.14
CA ARG A 144 6.16 -11.27 -4.32
C ARG A 144 6.15 -9.86 -3.75
N LEU A 145 6.99 -9.57 -2.77
CA LEU A 145 7.04 -8.30 -2.06
C LEU A 145 8.20 -7.40 -2.53
N ILE A 146 9.00 -7.82 -3.51
CA ILE A 146 10.16 -7.04 -3.97
C ILE A 146 9.77 -5.74 -4.67
N LEU A 147 8.59 -5.69 -5.29
CA LEU A 147 8.08 -4.51 -6.00
C LEU A 147 7.11 -3.67 -5.17
N VAL A 148 6.84 -4.05 -3.92
CA VAL A 148 6.09 -3.19 -2.98
C VAL A 148 7.06 -2.30 -2.18
N GLY A 149 6.53 -1.33 -1.45
CA GLY A 149 7.31 -0.47 -0.56
C GLY A 149 7.80 -1.19 0.69
N THR A 150 8.67 -0.51 1.45
CA THR A 150 9.19 -0.99 2.73
C THR A 150 8.14 -1.01 3.83
N ILE A 151 8.34 -1.82 4.86
CA ILE A 151 7.60 -1.72 6.11
C ILE A 151 8.12 -0.50 6.87
N GLN A 152 7.23 0.43 7.21
CA GLN A 152 7.53 1.52 8.15
C GLN A 152 6.63 1.42 9.37
N LYS A 153 7.23 1.34 10.56
CA LYS A 153 6.53 1.28 11.86
C LYS A 153 7.35 1.99 12.92
N GLY A 154 6.66 2.51 13.94
CA GLY A 154 7.33 3.22 15.01
C GLY A 154 6.49 3.29 16.27
N LEU A 155 7.18 3.53 17.38
CA LEU A 155 6.61 3.58 18.71
C LEU A 155 6.87 4.96 19.32
N LEU A 156 5.80 5.54 19.87
CA LEU A 156 5.82 6.82 20.57
C LEU A 156 5.83 6.57 22.07
N PHE A 157 6.70 7.25 22.79
CA PHE A 157 6.87 7.13 24.24
C PHE A 157 6.83 8.51 24.90
N ARG A 158 6.25 8.59 26.10
CA ARG A 158 6.41 9.76 26.97
C ARG A 158 7.73 9.66 27.75
N ASN A 159 8.22 10.80 28.24
CA ASN A 159 9.32 10.80 29.18
C ASN A 159 8.95 9.96 30.42
N PRO A 160 9.89 9.20 31.00
CA PRO A 160 9.63 8.39 32.18
C PRO A 160 9.33 9.30 33.37
N THR A 161 8.36 8.92 34.20
CA THR A 161 8.00 9.64 35.44
C THR A 161 8.74 9.10 36.66
N THR A 162 9.86 8.41 36.47
CA THR A 162 10.61 7.75 37.55
C THR A 162 11.47 8.76 38.33
N ASP A 163 11.76 8.48 39.61
CA ASP A 163 12.55 9.37 40.48
C ASP A 163 13.99 9.57 39.98
N HIS A 164 14.51 8.59 39.22
CA HIS A 164 15.83 8.62 38.59
C HIS A 164 15.72 8.16 37.13
N PRO A 165 15.29 9.02 36.20
CA PRO A 165 15.21 8.64 34.80
C PRO A 165 16.63 8.54 34.22
N ILE A 166 16.88 7.51 33.41
CA ILE A 166 18.09 7.46 32.59
C ILE A 166 18.11 8.70 31.68
N SER A 167 19.29 9.30 31.49
CA SER A 167 19.40 10.43 30.57
C SER A 167 19.04 9.99 29.15
N ARG A 168 18.47 10.89 28.32
CA ARG A 168 18.16 10.59 26.91
C ARG A 168 19.40 10.14 26.15
N GLN A 169 20.54 10.78 26.41
CA GLN A 169 21.82 10.42 25.80
C GLN A 169 22.20 8.97 26.12
N THR A 170 22.18 8.60 27.41
CA THR A 170 22.46 7.22 27.85
C THR A 170 21.47 6.23 27.26
N PHE A 171 20.19 6.59 27.17
CA PHE A 171 19.17 5.75 26.54
C PHE A 171 19.46 5.51 25.04
N ILE A 172 19.81 6.55 24.29
CA ILE A 172 20.16 6.46 22.88
C ILE A 172 21.42 5.61 22.67
N GLU A 173 22.44 5.77 23.53
CA GLU A 173 23.65 4.92 23.51
C GLU A 173 23.33 3.46 23.79
N ASN A 174 22.46 3.19 24.77
CA ASN A 174 21.98 1.83 25.08
C ASN A 174 21.21 1.23 23.90
N LEU A 175 20.31 2.00 23.27
CA LEU A 175 19.59 1.61 22.07
C LEU A 175 20.55 1.21 20.95
N LYS A 176 21.57 2.03 20.66
CA LYS A 176 22.59 1.74 19.64
C LYS A 176 23.36 0.46 19.95
N SER A 177 23.85 0.33 21.18
CA SER A 177 24.62 -0.85 21.62
C SER A 177 23.80 -2.14 21.52
N ALA A 178 22.54 -2.08 21.98
CA ALA A 178 21.61 -3.21 21.90
C ALA A 178 21.18 -3.52 20.46
N PHE A 179 21.07 -2.51 19.59
CA PHE A 179 20.74 -2.69 18.19
C PHE A 179 21.83 -3.47 17.47
N SER A 180 23.10 -3.12 17.68
CA SER A 180 24.24 -3.88 17.14
C SER A 180 24.25 -5.36 17.58
N LYS A 181 23.89 -5.64 18.84
CA LYS A 181 23.75 -7.02 19.35
C LYS A 181 22.53 -7.74 18.73
N ALA A 182 21.41 -7.06 18.58
CA ALA A 182 20.22 -7.62 17.94
C ALA A 182 20.46 -7.93 16.45
N LEU A 183 21.24 -7.08 15.76
CA LEU A 183 21.70 -7.31 14.39
C LEU A 183 22.62 -8.52 14.30
N ALA A 184 23.48 -8.80 15.28
CA ALA A 184 24.26 -10.04 15.29
C ALA A 184 23.37 -11.29 15.30
N LEU A 185 22.20 -11.22 15.94
CA LEU A 185 21.20 -12.30 15.93
C LEU A 185 20.33 -12.31 14.67
N HIS A 186 20.17 -11.16 14.00
CA HIS A 186 19.39 -10.96 12.77
C HIS A 186 20.25 -10.36 11.68
N HIS A 187 21.40 -10.99 11.43
CA HIS A 187 22.42 -10.50 10.51
C HIS A 187 21.92 -10.22 9.08
N PRO A 188 20.83 -10.85 8.55
CA PRO A 188 20.31 -10.49 7.24
C PRO A 188 19.85 -9.02 7.13
N PHE A 189 19.45 -8.37 8.23
CA PHE A 189 19.07 -6.95 8.19
C PHE A 189 20.25 -6.01 7.95
N ALA A 190 21.47 -6.41 8.32
CA ALA A 190 22.69 -5.67 8.06
C ALA A 190 23.28 -5.93 6.66
N GLY A 191 22.71 -6.86 5.90
CA GLY A 191 23.16 -7.23 4.55
C GLY A 191 22.66 -6.31 3.44
N ARG A 192 22.76 -6.79 2.19
CA ARG A 192 22.17 -6.19 0.98
C ARG A 192 21.50 -7.27 0.13
N LEU A 193 20.64 -6.88 -0.81
CA LEU A 193 20.20 -7.82 -1.84
C LEU A 193 21.33 -8.01 -2.87
N THR A 194 21.43 -9.20 -3.43
CA THR A 194 22.28 -9.51 -4.59
C THR A 194 21.50 -10.40 -5.55
N ALA A 195 21.87 -10.38 -6.82
CA ALA A 195 21.25 -11.22 -7.84
C ALA A 195 22.33 -11.92 -8.67
N ASP A 196 22.05 -13.18 -9.02
CA ASP A 196 22.79 -13.91 -10.04
C ASP A 196 21.92 -13.89 -11.32
N GLU A 197 22.36 -13.14 -12.33
CA GLU A 197 21.70 -13.03 -13.64
C GLU A 197 22.05 -14.25 -14.52
N HIS A 198 21.04 -14.79 -15.19
CA HIS A 198 21.16 -15.98 -16.04
C HIS A 198 21.11 -15.60 -17.52
N PRO A 199 21.69 -16.42 -18.44
CA PRO A 199 21.71 -16.12 -19.88
C PRO A 199 20.34 -15.96 -20.55
N ASP A 200 19.27 -16.47 -19.93
CA ASP A 200 17.89 -16.37 -20.40
C ASP A 200 17.21 -15.04 -19.99
N GLY A 201 17.93 -14.13 -19.32
CA GLY A 201 17.41 -12.85 -18.83
C GLY A 201 16.64 -12.95 -17.51
N SER A 202 16.63 -14.12 -16.88
CA SER A 202 16.11 -14.29 -15.52
C SER A 202 17.19 -14.03 -14.47
N ALA A 203 16.79 -13.87 -13.21
CA ALA A 203 17.71 -13.73 -12.08
C ALA A 203 17.26 -14.55 -10.86
N SER A 204 18.22 -15.05 -10.11
CA SER A 204 18.01 -15.57 -8.76
C SER A 204 18.45 -14.53 -7.74
N VAL A 205 17.60 -14.19 -6.77
CA VAL A 205 17.84 -13.10 -5.81
C VAL A 205 18.12 -13.67 -4.42
N TYR A 206 19.08 -13.05 -3.72
CA TYR A 206 19.55 -13.45 -2.42
C TYR A 206 19.69 -12.24 -1.49
N ILE A 207 19.65 -12.49 -0.19
CA ILE A 207 20.19 -11.59 0.82
C ILE A 207 21.66 -11.97 0.98
N ASP A 208 22.56 -11.05 0.63
CA ASP A 208 23.98 -11.14 0.92
C ASP A 208 24.23 -10.61 2.34
N CYS A 209 24.51 -11.51 3.28
CA CYS A 209 24.74 -11.21 4.68
C CYS A 209 26.15 -10.63 4.92
N ASN A 210 26.49 -9.58 4.18
CA ASN A 210 27.82 -8.96 4.10
C ASN A 210 28.10 -7.92 5.19
N ASP A 211 27.19 -7.75 6.15
CA ASP A 211 27.28 -6.78 7.24
C ASP A 211 27.64 -5.35 6.77
N ALA A 212 27.10 -4.93 5.62
CA ALA A 212 27.20 -3.54 5.16
C ALA A 212 26.48 -2.52 6.08
N GLY A 213 25.86 -2.99 7.17
CA GLY A 213 25.33 -2.20 8.27
C GLY A 213 23.99 -1.55 7.99
N CYS A 214 23.40 -1.02 9.06
CA CYS A 214 22.10 -0.35 9.09
C CYS A 214 22.26 1.11 9.56
N PRO A 215 21.70 2.10 8.83
CA PRO A 215 21.66 3.48 9.31
C PRO A 215 20.86 3.62 10.61
N PHE A 216 21.46 4.31 11.57
CA PHE A 216 20.86 4.72 12.82
C PHE A 216 20.92 6.25 12.90
N LEU A 217 19.76 6.88 12.83
CA LEU A 217 19.60 8.32 12.83
C LEU A 217 19.16 8.78 14.21
N HIS A 218 19.73 9.88 14.68
CA HIS A 218 19.26 10.60 15.85
C HIS A 218 18.80 11.97 15.41
N ALA A 219 17.57 12.32 15.73
CA ALA A 219 16.90 13.54 15.34
C ALA A 219 16.21 14.21 16.53
N VAL A 220 15.88 15.49 16.36
CA VAL A 220 15.02 16.26 17.25
C VAL A 220 13.86 16.85 16.45
N ALA A 221 12.68 16.93 17.05
CA ALA A 221 11.55 17.66 16.49
C ALA A 221 11.25 18.88 17.38
N ASP A 222 11.66 20.05 16.90
CA ASP A 222 11.64 21.30 17.67
C ASP A 222 10.20 21.74 17.97
N GLY A 223 9.88 21.82 19.27
CA GLY A 223 8.57 22.28 19.77
C GLY A 223 7.43 21.26 19.65
N VAL A 224 7.70 20.02 19.26
CA VAL A 224 6.67 18.99 19.05
C VAL A 224 6.48 18.17 20.31
N THR A 225 5.23 18.05 20.77
CA THR A 225 4.88 17.22 21.93
C THR A 225 4.38 15.83 21.51
N VAL A 226 4.36 14.90 22.46
CA VAL A 226 3.72 13.59 22.31
C VAL A 226 2.24 13.76 22.00
N ASP A 227 1.56 14.70 22.64
CA ASP A 227 0.12 14.92 22.42
C ASP A 227 -0.16 15.48 21.03
N GLU A 228 0.69 16.35 20.48
CA GLU A 228 0.60 16.78 19.06
C GLU A 228 0.82 15.59 18.12
N ALA A 229 1.80 14.72 18.41
CA ALA A 229 2.06 13.52 17.63
C ALA A 229 0.92 12.49 17.73
N LEU A 230 0.16 12.48 18.82
CA LEU A 230 -1.02 11.62 19.00
C LEU A 230 -2.25 12.18 18.28
N HIS A 231 -2.51 13.48 18.45
CA HIS A 231 -3.73 14.17 18.03
C HIS A 231 -3.54 14.98 16.76
N GLN A 232 -2.92 14.39 15.73
CA GLN A 232 -2.89 15.09 14.44
C GLN A 232 -4.31 15.13 13.88
N PRO A 233 -4.91 16.33 13.77
CA PRO A 233 -6.18 16.43 13.06
C PRO A 233 -5.91 15.92 11.64
N PHE A 234 -6.57 14.81 11.33
CA PHE A 234 -6.71 14.14 10.03
C PHE A 234 -6.26 15.05 8.89
N PRO A 235 -5.13 14.76 8.22
CA PRO A 235 -4.40 15.79 7.51
C PRO A 235 -5.26 16.34 6.38
N VAL A 236 -5.61 17.61 6.49
CA VAL A 236 -5.50 18.50 5.34
C VAL A 236 -4.00 18.72 5.15
N PRO A 237 -3.46 18.75 3.92
CA PRO A 237 -2.07 19.12 3.69
C PRO A 237 -1.67 20.34 4.54
N PRO A 238 -0.46 20.34 5.16
CA PRO A 238 0.68 19.46 4.89
C PRO A 238 0.58 18.04 5.48
N ALA A 239 1.49 17.18 5.06
CA ALA A 239 1.59 15.81 5.54
C ALA A 239 1.82 15.73 7.06
N PRO A 240 1.42 14.62 7.71
CA PRO A 240 1.68 14.40 9.12
C PRO A 240 3.17 14.58 9.44
N ILE A 241 3.52 15.43 10.43
CA ILE A 241 4.91 15.56 10.89
C ILE A 241 5.50 14.20 11.28
N LEU A 242 4.65 13.26 11.71
CA LEU A 242 5.02 11.86 11.98
C LEU A 242 5.77 11.20 10.82
N TRP A 243 5.47 11.51 9.55
CA TRP A 243 6.18 10.91 8.42
C TRP A 243 7.66 11.32 8.38
N SER A 244 8.01 12.47 8.96
CA SER A 244 9.40 12.91 9.11
C SER A 244 10.15 12.18 10.23
N PHE A 245 9.45 11.38 11.06
CA PHE A 245 10.05 10.58 12.13
C PHE A 245 10.51 9.19 11.67
N PHE A 246 10.29 8.85 10.39
CA PHE A 246 10.71 7.58 9.79
C PHE A 246 11.92 7.78 8.88
N PRO A 247 12.92 6.87 8.93
CA PRO A 247 14.04 6.92 8.01
C PRO A 247 13.63 6.40 6.63
N SER A 248 14.38 6.75 5.58
CA SER A 248 14.29 6.08 4.27
C SER A 248 12.92 6.11 3.57
N ASN A 249 12.15 7.20 3.67
CA ASN A 249 10.79 7.32 3.12
C ASN A 249 10.65 7.04 1.61
N ASP A 250 11.70 7.30 0.81
CA ASP A 250 11.70 7.06 -0.64
C ASP A 250 12.39 5.74 -1.05
N VAL A 251 12.76 4.91 -0.08
CA VAL A 251 13.40 3.61 -0.35
C VAL A 251 12.32 2.54 -0.57
N LYS A 252 12.45 1.80 -1.67
CA LYS A 252 11.59 0.66 -2.03
C LYS A 252 12.35 -0.65 -1.82
N ASN A 253 11.64 -1.78 -1.81
CA ASN A 253 12.28 -3.07 -1.54
C ASN A 253 13.31 -3.46 -2.60
N TYR A 254 13.04 -3.19 -3.88
CA TYR A 254 14.00 -3.42 -4.96
C TYR A 254 15.22 -2.49 -4.90
N HIS A 255 15.22 -1.40 -4.11
CA HIS A 255 16.45 -0.63 -3.87
C HIS A 255 17.44 -1.37 -2.95
N GLY A 256 17.05 -2.49 -2.34
CA GLY A 256 17.89 -3.26 -1.42
C GLY A 256 19.21 -3.77 -2.00
N PHE A 257 19.39 -3.75 -3.34
CA PHE A 257 20.68 -4.06 -3.98
C PHE A 257 21.75 -3.00 -3.71
N THR A 258 21.36 -1.75 -3.46
CA THR A 258 22.28 -0.63 -3.24
C THR A 258 22.01 0.14 -1.95
N LYS A 259 20.80 -0.01 -1.39
CA LYS A 259 20.36 0.66 -0.16
C LYS A 259 20.25 -0.34 1.00
N PRO A 260 20.38 0.13 2.26
CA PRO A 260 20.23 -0.72 3.44
C PRO A 260 18.88 -1.44 3.51
N LEU A 261 18.88 -2.66 4.05
CA LEU A 261 17.67 -3.46 4.23
C LEU A 261 16.88 -3.07 5.49
N MET A 262 17.53 -2.38 6.43
CA MET A 262 16.91 -1.82 7.62
C MET A 262 17.55 -0.48 7.98
N SER A 263 16.74 0.44 8.50
CA SER A 263 17.19 1.70 9.12
C SER A 263 16.31 2.06 10.31
N VAL A 264 16.89 2.79 11.27
CA VAL A 264 16.23 3.23 12.52
C VAL A 264 16.44 4.73 12.68
N GLN A 265 15.42 5.43 13.18
CA GLN A 265 15.49 6.83 13.58
C GLN A 265 14.92 6.99 14.99
N ILE A 266 15.69 7.63 15.86
CA ILE A 266 15.23 8.10 17.18
C ILE A 266 14.98 9.59 17.04
N THR A 267 13.75 10.03 17.31
CA THR A 267 13.37 11.44 17.27
C THR A 267 12.99 11.91 18.66
N GLU A 268 13.72 12.86 19.21
CA GLU A 268 13.38 13.52 20.47
C GLU A 268 12.22 14.49 20.30
N LEU A 269 11.29 14.45 21.25
CA LEU A 269 10.16 15.37 21.40
C LEU A 269 10.35 16.17 22.70
N VAL A 270 9.53 17.20 22.87
CA VAL A 270 9.53 18.02 24.09
C VAL A 270 9.38 17.15 25.34
N ASP A 271 8.38 16.27 25.35
CA ASP A 271 7.93 15.47 26.47
C ASP A 271 8.01 13.95 26.20
N GLY A 272 8.82 13.52 25.22
CA GLY A 272 8.94 12.11 24.87
C GLY A 272 9.97 11.79 23.79
N VAL A 273 9.87 10.57 23.25
CA VAL A 273 10.70 10.08 22.15
C VAL A 273 9.88 9.25 21.18
N PHE A 274 10.20 9.32 19.90
CA PHE A 274 9.68 8.44 18.87
C PHE A 274 10.80 7.56 18.32
N ILE A 275 10.55 6.25 18.24
CA ILE A 275 11.46 5.27 17.67
C ILE A 275 10.82 4.74 16.39
N GLY A 276 11.27 5.24 15.25
CA GLY A 276 10.81 4.85 13.91
C GLY A 276 11.80 3.94 13.21
N TRP A 277 11.31 3.05 12.36
CA TRP A 277 12.17 2.20 11.54
C TRP A 277 11.56 1.89 10.19
N THR A 278 12.44 1.50 9.28
CA THR A 278 12.12 1.08 7.92
C THR A 278 12.80 -0.25 7.64
N VAL A 279 12.05 -1.24 7.17
CA VAL A 279 12.52 -2.60 6.87
C VAL A 279 12.10 -3.01 5.46
N ASN A 280 13.03 -3.59 4.70
CA ASN A 280 12.77 -4.15 3.38
C ASN A 280 11.80 -5.34 3.49
N HIS A 281 10.60 -5.21 2.90
CA HIS A 281 9.54 -6.19 3.07
C HIS A 281 9.86 -7.52 2.37
N ALA A 282 10.73 -7.54 1.35
CA ALA A 282 11.19 -8.78 0.73
C ALA A 282 12.09 -9.61 1.67
N VAL A 283 12.59 -9.02 2.76
CA VAL A 283 13.48 -9.70 3.73
C VAL A 283 12.68 -10.30 4.89
N ALA A 284 11.63 -9.62 5.34
CA ALA A 284 10.86 -10.02 6.51
C ALA A 284 9.41 -9.57 6.44
N ASP A 285 8.50 -10.42 6.93
CA ASP A 285 7.11 -10.03 7.17
C ASP A 285 6.90 -9.43 8.58
N GLY A 286 5.64 -9.06 8.85
CA GLY A 286 5.10 -8.65 10.15
C GLY A 286 5.67 -9.40 11.36
N THR A 287 5.67 -10.73 11.27
CA THR A 287 6.02 -11.60 12.41
C THR A 287 7.51 -11.59 12.64
N ALA A 288 8.31 -11.72 11.58
CA ALA A 288 9.77 -11.72 11.67
C ALA A 288 10.29 -10.36 12.15
N HIS A 289 9.73 -9.26 11.64
CA HIS A 289 10.17 -7.93 12.05
C HIS A 289 9.81 -7.62 13.51
N TRP A 290 8.61 -7.95 14.01
CA TRP A 290 8.25 -7.67 15.40
C TRP A 290 9.05 -8.56 16.37
N ASN A 291 9.42 -9.77 15.96
CA ASN A 291 10.35 -10.59 16.75
C ASN A 291 11.72 -9.91 16.92
N PHE A 292 12.24 -9.25 15.88
CA PHE A 292 13.47 -8.47 15.99
C PHE A 292 13.35 -7.36 17.04
N HIS A 293 12.29 -6.55 17.01
CA HIS A 293 12.11 -5.46 17.98
C HIS A 293 11.89 -5.96 19.40
N ARG A 294 11.22 -7.11 19.58
CA ARG A 294 11.12 -7.79 20.87
C ARG A 294 12.50 -8.17 21.42
N ILE A 295 13.37 -8.71 20.57
CA ILE A 295 14.74 -9.10 20.96
C ILE A 295 15.60 -7.87 21.24
N TRP A 296 15.53 -6.85 20.38
CA TRP A 296 16.25 -5.60 20.57
C TRP A 296 15.86 -4.90 21.88
N SER A 297 14.57 -4.79 22.17
CA SER A 297 14.08 -4.22 23.43
C SER A 297 14.47 -5.08 24.65
N SER A 298 14.42 -6.41 24.54
CA SER A 298 14.92 -7.33 25.58
C SER A 298 16.39 -7.07 25.91
N ILE A 299 17.25 -6.95 24.89
CA ILE A 299 18.67 -6.68 25.05
C ILE A 299 18.90 -5.29 25.69
N CYS A 300 18.11 -4.28 25.32
CA CYS A 300 18.19 -2.94 25.94
C CYS A 300 17.95 -3.00 27.45
N ARG A 301 17.01 -3.83 27.90
CA ARG A 301 16.69 -4.04 29.32
C ARG A 301 17.64 -4.99 30.05
N GLY A 302 18.63 -5.57 29.34
CA GLY A 302 19.52 -6.59 29.91
C GLY A 302 18.85 -7.95 30.13
N CYS A 303 17.70 -8.21 29.50
CA CYS A 303 16.99 -9.49 29.58
C CYS A 303 17.58 -10.48 28.56
N GLY A 304 18.08 -11.62 29.04
CA GLY A 304 18.86 -12.60 28.25
C GLY A 304 18.09 -13.75 27.59
N GLU A 305 16.76 -13.82 27.74
CA GLU A 305 15.98 -14.95 27.22
C GLU A 305 15.30 -14.61 25.88
N TYR A 306 15.91 -15.06 24.79
CA TYR A 306 15.30 -15.00 23.46
C TYR A 306 15.70 -16.19 22.60
N SER A 307 14.75 -16.66 21.80
CA SER A 307 15.01 -17.66 20.76
C SER A 307 15.58 -16.98 19.52
N PRO A 308 16.69 -17.48 18.94
CA PRO A 308 17.24 -16.93 17.72
C PRO A 308 16.29 -17.17 16.53
N PRO A 309 16.32 -16.29 15.51
CA PRO A 309 15.62 -16.52 14.25
C PRO A 309 16.15 -17.76 13.52
N VAL A 310 15.27 -18.41 12.75
CA VAL A 310 15.64 -19.48 11.83
C VAL A 310 15.69 -18.92 10.42
N PHE A 311 16.89 -18.86 9.84
CA PHE A 311 17.14 -18.33 8.49
C PHE A 311 16.97 -19.36 7.38
N THR A 312 17.08 -20.64 7.74
CA THR A 312 17.01 -21.75 6.80
C THR A 312 15.72 -21.68 5.97
N ARG A 313 15.89 -21.52 4.66
CA ARG A 313 14.82 -21.56 3.65
C ARG A 313 14.40 -22.98 3.29
N ASP A 314 15.15 -23.96 3.77
CA ASP A 314 14.82 -25.38 3.79
C ASP A 314 13.66 -25.63 4.77
N SER A 315 12.52 -25.01 4.49
CA SER A 315 11.27 -25.56 4.96
C SER A 315 11.12 -26.93 4.31
N SER A 316 10.51 -27.87 5.01
CA SER A 316 10.00 -29.16 4.53
C SER A 316 9.14 -29.14 3.25
N LEU A 317 8.99 -27.98 2.59
CA LEU A 317 8.16 -27.73 1.43
C LEU A 317 9.06 -27.63 0.21
N GLU A 318 9.15 -28.72 -0.57
CA GLU A 318 9.97 -28.79 -1.80
C GLU A 318 9.75 -27.62 -2.76
N ALA A 319 8.51 -27.10 -2.86
CA ALA A 319 8.18 -25.93 -3.66
C ALA A 319 8.97 -24.67 -3.20
N ILE A 320 9.16 -24.49 -1.88
CA ILE A 320 9.88 -23.34 -1.32
C ILE A 320 11.41 -23.51 -1.43
N LYS A 321 11.90 -24.76 -1.56
CA LYS A 321 13.33 -25.07 -1.70
C LYS A 321 13.90 -24.72 -3.08
N LYS A 322 13.07 -24.67 -4.12
CA LYS A 322 13.55 -24.42 -5.49
C LYS A 322 14.26 -23.07 -5.57
N LYS A 323 15.45 -23.02 -6.17
CA LYS A 323 16.08 -21.75 -6.55
C LYS A 323 15.18 -21.07 -7.57
N ILE A 324 14.50 -20.02 -7.15
CA ILE A 324 13.54 -19.32 -7.99
C ILE A 324 14.30 -18.42 -8.96
N ARG A 325 13.82 -18.41 -10.20
CA ARG A 325 14.24 -17.47 -11.23
C ARG A 325 13.07 -16.56 -11.56
N VAL A 326 13.32 -15.26 -11.59
CA VAL A 326 12.34 -14.25 -11.95
C VAL A 326 12.84 -13.39 -13.11
N PRO A 327 11.96 -12.83 -13.95
CA PRO A 327 12.37 -11.91 -15.01
C PRO A 327 13.18 -10.73 -14.45
N TRP A 328 14.47 -10.63 -14.79
CA TRP A 328 15.36 -9.65 -14.16
C TRP A 328 14.99 -8.21 -14.54
N SER A 329 14.61 -8.00 -15.80
CA SER A 329 14.12 -6.71 -16.31
C SER A 329 12.94 -6.17 -15.50
N ARG A 330 12.07 -7.05 -14.98
CA ARG A 330 10.93 -6.62 -14.18
C ARG A 330 11.32 -6.09 -12.79
N ILE A 331 12.50 -6.41 -12.26
CA ILE A 331 13.03 -5.82 -11.02
C ILE A 331 13.92 -4.62 -11.35
N ARG A 332 14.89 -4.79 -12.25
CA ARG A 332 15.88 -3.78 -12.59
C ARG A 332 15.26 -2.53 -13.21
N ASP A 333 14.29 -2.72 -14.09
CA ASP A 333 13.68 -1.64 -14.87
C ASP A 333 12.35 -1.18 -14.23
N PHE A 334 12.01 -1.68 -13.02
CA PHE A 334 10.82 -1.25 -12.31
C PHE A 334 10.98 0.19 -11.85
N ASN A 335 10.07 1.06 -12.30
CA ASN A 335 9.98 2.41 -11.79
C ASN A 335 8.53 2.74 -11.42
N GLU A 336 8.30 2.96 -10.13
CA GLU A 336 7.01 3.36 -9.56
C GLU A 336 6.71 4.86 -9.73
N ASP A 337 7.67 5.69 -10.17
CA ASP A 337 7.49 7.14 -10.37
C ASP A 337 6.37 7.49 -11.37
N ASN A 338 5.94 6.52 -12.18
CA ASN A 338 4.81 6.66 -13.10
C ASN A 338 3.44 6.47 -12.42
N LEU A 339 3.39 5.99 -11.17
CA LEU A 339 2.16 5.81 -10.41
C LEU A 339 1.85 7.10 -9.62
N VAL A 340 0.86 7.84 -10.10
CA VAL A 340 0.28 8.94 -9.34
C VAL A 340 -0.51 8.34 -8.19
N ILE A 341 0.05 8.37 -6.99
CA ILE A 341 -0.70 8.07 -5.76
C ILE A 341 -1.74 9.18 -5.63
N PRO A 342 -3.06 8.86 -5.61
CA PRO A 342 -4.07 9.88 -5.39
C PRO A 342 -3.82 10.54 -4.03
N PRO A 343 -4.23 11.80 -3.82
CA PRO A 343 -4.17 12.39 -2.49
C PRO A 343 -4.93 11.46 -1.52
N LEU A 344 -4.33 11.17 -0.38
CA LEU A 344 -4.94 10.35 0.67
C LEU A 344 -5.01 11.17 1.96
N LYS A 345 -6.11 11.00 2.70
CA LYS A 345 -6.23 11.45 4.09
C LYS A 345 -6.08 10.24 5.01
N GLU A 346 -5.34 10.45 6.09
CA GLU A 346 -5.02 9.44 7.08
C GLU A 346 -5.67 9.76 8.44
N GLY A 347 -6.05 8.73 9.19
CA GLY A 347 -6.51 8.91 10.56
C GLY A 347 -6.48 7.66 11.39
N THR A 348 -6.23 7.83 12.70
CA THR A 348 -6.28 6.74 13.66
C THR A 348 -7.63 6.74 14.38
N PHE A 349 -8.27 5.58 14.41
CA PHE A 349 -9.53 5.32 15.10
C PHE A 349 -9.33 4.18 16.10
N HIS A 350 -9.75 4.39 17.34
CA HIS A 350 -9.60 3.39 18.39
C HIS A 350 -10.93 2.66 18.62
N PHE A 351 -10.83 1.37 18.92
CA PHE A 351 -11.96 0.53 19.26
C PHE A 351 -11.67 -0.18 20.58
N SER A 352 -12.39 0.22 21.63
CA SER A 352 -12.29 -0.46 22.94
C SER A 352 -12.72 -1.92 22.85
N ARG A 353 -12.22 -2.74 23.78
CA ARG A 353 -12.62 -4.14 23.94
C ARG A 353 -14.15 -4.29 24.04
N LYS A 354 -14.82 -3.36 24.74
CA LYS A 354 -16.27 -3.36 24.93
C LYS A 354 -17.00 -3.18 23.59
N LYS A 355 -16.65 -2.15 22.81
CA LYS A 355 -17.26 -1.88 21.50
C LYS A 355 -17.04 -3.03 20.51
N ILE A 356 -15.86 -3.62 20.51
CA ILE A 356 -15.55 -4.80 19.69
C ILE A 356 -16.44 -5.99 20.08
N ALA A 357 -16.63 -6.22 21.39
CA ALA A 357 -17.48 -7.30 21.87
C ALA A 357 -18.96 -7.10 21.50
N GLU A 358 -19.46 -5.87 21.57
CA GLU A 358 -20.82 -5.50 21.15
C GLU A 358 -21.05 -5.77 19.65
N LEU A 359 -20.14 -5.30 18.79
CA LEU A 359 -20.19 -5.57 17.35
C LEU A 359 -20.12 -7.06 17.05
N LYS A 360 -19.23 -7.78 17.74
CA LYS A 360 -19.08 -9.22 17.58
C LYS A 360 -20.35 -9.97 17.96
N ALA A 361 -20.97 -9.63 19.10
CA ALA A 361 -22.22 -10.23 19.54
C ALA A 361 -23.35 -9.96 18.53
N LYS A 362 -23.48 -8.72 18.04
CA LYS A 362 -24.44 -8.35 16.99
C LYS A 362 -24.24 -9.19 15.72
N GLY A 363 -23.03 -9.21 15.18
CA GLY A 363 -22.75 -9.96 13.95
C GLY A 363 -22.92 -11.47 14.10
N THR A 364 -22.60 -12.04 15.27
CA THR A 364 -22.84 -13.48 15.52
C THR A 364 -24.32 -13.80 15.63
N ALA A 365 -25.14 -12.93 16.24
CA ALA A 365 -26.58 -13.14 16.35
C ALA A 365 -27.31 -13.11 14.99
N GLU A 366 -26.74 -12.42 14.00
CA GLU A 366 -27.27 -12.37 12.62
C GLU A 366 -26.96 -13.63 11.80
N LEU A 367 -26.13 -14.55 12.29
CA LEU A 367 -25.75 -15.77 11.58
C LEU A 367 -26.53 -16.98 12.09
N SER A 368 -27.01 -17.80 11.15
CA SER A 368 -27.50 -19.15 11.46
C SER A 368 -26.31 -20.10 11.66
N GLY A 369 -26.15 -20.64 12.87
CA GLY A 369 -25.18 -21.70 13.19
C GLY A 369 -24.00 -21.28 14.08
N SER A 370 -23.05 -22.20 14.29
CA SER A 370 -21.93 -22.06 15.24
C SER A 370 -20.68 -21.40 14.66
N ARG A 371 -20.79 -20.67 13.55
CA ARG A 371 -19.61 -20.12 12.84
C ARG A 371 -18.94 -19.04 13.67
N GLN A 372 -17.68 -19.28 14.07
CA GLN A 372 -16.92 -18.33 14.87
C GLN A 372 -16.33 -17.20 14.01
N ILE A 373 -16.84 -15.99 14.18
CA ILE A 373 -16.25 -14.75 13.65
C ILE A 373 -15.18 -14.24 14.63
N SER A 374 -14.03 -13.77 14.12
CA SER A 374 -13.00 -13.13 14.95
C SER A 374 -13.27 -11.64 15.15
N SER A 375 -12.70 -11.06 16.21
CA SER A 375 -12.79 -9.61 16.48
C SER A 375 -12.22 -8.75 15.34
N LEU A 376 -11.20 -9.25 14.63
CA LEU A 376 -10.65 -8.55 13.47
C LEU A 376 -11.61 -8.65 12.27
N GLN A 377 -12.21 -9.82 12.03
CA GLN A 377 -13.16 -10.03 10.93
C GLN A 377 -14.40 -9.14 11.08
N ILE A 378 -14.93 -9.00 12.29
CA ILE A 378 -16.10 -8.13 12.52
C ILE A 378 -15.77 -6.65 12.32
N LEU A 379 -14.60 -6.18 12.76
CA LEU A 379 -14.19 -4.79 12.56
C LEU A 379 -13.88 -4.47 11.10
N ILE A 380 -13.23 -5.40 10.37
CA ILE A 380 -13.00 -5.24 8.92
C ILE A 380 -14.34 -5.16 8.19
N ALA A 381 -15.29 -6.05 8.52
CA ALA A 381 -16.62 -6.01 7.92
C ALA A 381 -17.34 -4.68 8.20
N HIS A 382 -17.25 -4.19 9.44
CA HIS A 382 -17.83 -2.92 9.84
C HIS A 382 -17.20 -1.73 9.09
N LEU A 383 -15.87 -1.68 9.02
CA LEU A 383 -15.13 -0.67 8.25
C LEU A 383 -15.47 -0.73 6.77
N TRP A 384 -15.44 -1.91 6.16
CA TRP A 384 -15.66 -2.08 4.72
C TRP A 384 -17.05 -1.55 4.32
N ARG A 385 -18.08 -1.90 5.08
CA ARG A 385 -19.45 -1.38 4.88
C ARG A 385 -19.48 0.15 4.96
N ALA A 386 -18.87 0.74 5.99
CA ALA A 386 -18.83 2.19 6.19
C ALA A 386 -18.07 2.93 5.08
N VAL A 387 -16.93 2.38 4.62
CA VAL A 387 -16.16 2.96 3.52
C VAL A 387 -16.96 2.94 2.23
N ILE A 388 -17.64 1.83 1.90
CA ILE A 388 -18.45 1.75 0.68
C ILE A 388 -19.64 2.70 0.72
N ARG A 389 -20.30 2.88 1.87
CA ARG A 389 -21.32 3.94 2.05
C ARG A 389 -20.77 5.35 1.87
N SER A 390 -19.50 5.55 2.22
CA SER A 390 -18.83 6.86 2.15
C SER A 390 -18.35 7.21 0.74
N ARG A 391 -18.24 6.23 -0.17
CA ARG A 391 -17.92 6.46 -1.58
C ARG A 391 -19.13 7.08 -2.31
N ALA A 392 -18.88 7.91 -3.31
CA ALA A 392 -19.95 8.58 -4.06
C ALA A 392 -20.69 7.59 -4.97
N ASP A 393 -22.01 7.47 -4.78
CA ASP A 393 -22.97 6.70 -5.60
C ASP A 393 -22.42 5.41 -6.21
N PRO A 394 -21.98 4.44 -5.37
CA PRO A 394 -21.46 3.18 -5.89
C PRO A 394 -22.58 2.40 -6.59
N ASP A 395 -22.31 1.93 -7.81
CA ASP A 395 -23.23 1.07 -8.56
C ASP A 395 -23.56 -0.19 -7.73
N PRO A 396 -24.83 -0.43 -7.35
CA PRO A 396 -25.23 -1.56 -6.52
C PRO A 396 -24.82 -2.93 -7.08
N GLU A 397 -24.74 -3.07 -8.42
CA GLU A 397 -24.36 -4.32 -9.09
C GLU A 397 -22.84 -4.48 -9.26
N SER A 398 -22.07 -3.41 -9.04
CA SER A 398 -20.62 -3.46 -9.15
C SER A 398 -19.99 -4.25 -7.99
N GLU A 399 -18.84 -4.88 -8.28
CA GLU A 399 -18.04 -5.57 -7.28
C GLU A 399 -17.12 -4.62 -6.53
N THR A 400 -17.01 -4.82 -5.22
CA THR A 400 -15.97 -4.25 -4.38
C THR A 400 -15.07 -5.36 -3.84
N ARG A 401 -13.80 -5.03 -3.63
CA ARG A 401 -12.78 -5.96 -3.15
C ARG A 401 -12.18 -5.49 -1.84
N PHE A 402 -11.82 -6.45 -0.99
CA PHE A 402 -11.07 -6.23 0.23
C PHE A 402 -9.94 -7.26 0.32
N VAL A 403 -8.70 -6.78 0.23
CA VAL A 403 -7.50 -7.63 0.24
C VAL A 403 -7.01 -7.75 1.68
N ILE A 404 -6.94 -8.99 2.18
CA ILE A 404 -6.45 -9.31 3.52
C ILE A 404 -5.15 -10.10 3.44
N GLN A 405 -4.20 -9.80 4.32
CA GLN A 405 -2.97 -10.58 4.45
C GLN A 405 -3.18 -11.75 5.40
N VAL A 406 -2.91 -12.97 4.92
CA VAL A 406 -3.04 -14.20 5.71
C VAL A 406 -1.65 -14.76 5.97
N GLY A 407 -1.35 -15.06 7.24
CA GLY A 407 -0.11 -15.73 7.63
C GLY A 407 -0.19 -17.24 7.44
N PHE A 408 0.89 -17.84 6.94
CA PHE A 408 0.97 -19.24 6.53
C PHE A 408 1.79 -20.13 7.46
N ARG A 409 2.54 -19.56 8.43
CA ARG A 409 3.46 -20.32 9.31
C ARG A 409 2.85 -21.57 9.94
N GLY A 410 1.59 -21.49 10.37
CA GLY A 410 0.86 -22.60 10.99
C GLY A 410 -0.14 -23.31 10.09
N ARG A 411 -0.07 -23.14 8.77
CA ARG A 411 -1.06 -23.66 7.79
C ARG A 411 -0.55 -24.79 6.91
N PHE A 412 0.76 -24.99 6.83
CA PHE A 412 1.33 -26.10 6.09
C PHE A 412 1.36 -27.36 6.96
N GLU A 413 0.88 -28.49 6.43
CA GLU A 413 0.81 -29.77 7.13
C GLU A 413 1.52 -30.87 6.31
N PRO A 414 2.06 -31.93 6.95
CA PRO A 414 2.29 -32.05 8.41
C PRO A 414 3.41 -31.14 8.90
N ASN A 415 4.16 -30.53 7.98
CA ASN A 415 5.38 -29.82 8.29
C ASN A 415 5.17 -28.30 8.27
N LYS A 416 5.05 -27.72 9.46
CA LYS A 416 4.88 -26.28 9.68
C LYS A 416 6.19 -25.53 9.57
N PHE A 417 6.10 -24.22 9.35
CA PHE A 417 7.27 -23.37 9.51
C PHE A 417 7.77 -23.40 10.95
N PRO A 418 9.10 -23.32 11.17
CA PRO A 418 9.66 -23.11 12.50
C PRO A 418 9.01 -21.89 13.18
N ALA A 419 8.80 -21.98 14.50
CA ALA A 419 8.15 -20.91 15.28
C ALA A 419 8.84 -19.54 15.10
N HIS A 420 10.15 -19.53 14.92
CA HIS A 420 10.98 -18.34 14.73
C HIS A 420 11.49 -18.19 13.28
N TYR A 421 10.78 -18.73 12.29
CA TYR A 421 11.11 -18.54 10.87
C TYR A 421 11.21 -17.05 10.52
N PHE A 422 12.40 -16.66 10.08
CA PHE A 422 12.74 -15.30 9.67
C PHE A 422 12.56 -15.16 8.17
N GLY A 423 11.58 -14.42 7.69
CA GLY A 423 11.28 -14.26 6.26
C GLY A 423 9.81 -13.94 6.06
N ASN A 424 9.34 -14.01 4.82
CA ASN A 424 7.91 -13.89 4.52
C ASN A 424 7.25 -15.27 4.50
N ALA A 425 6.20 -15.42 5.30
CA ALA A 425 5.26 -16.53 5.25
C ALA A 425 3.83 -15.97 5.32
N ILE A 426 3.53 -15.10 4.35
CA ILE A 426 2.28 -14.36 4.21
C ILE A 426 1.85 -14.32 2.74
N GLY A 427 0.56 -14.06 2.51
CA GLY A 427 0.07 -13.72 1.19
C GLY A 427 -1.35 -13.18 1.20
N GLY A 428 -1.66 -12.41 0.16
CA GLY A 428 -2.94 -11.73 -0.01
C GLY A 428 -4.06 -12.69 -0.36
N ARG A 429 -5.24 -12.43 0.20
CA ARG A 429 -6.51 -13.04 -0.21
C ARG A 429 -7.51 -11.94 -0.47
N THR A 430 -8.23 -12.05 -1.57
CA THR A 430 -9.24 -11.05 -1.97
C THR A 430 -10.61 -11.55 -1.60
N VAL A 431 -11.34 -10.74 -0.83
CA VAL A 431 -12.77 -10.92 -0.58
C VAL A 431 -13.50 -10.03 -1.58
N THR A 432 -14.41 -10.60 -2.38
CA THR A 432 -15.18 -9.89 -3.40
C THR A 432 -16.66 -9.99 -3.07
N MET A 433 -17.36 -8.85 -3.06
CA MET A 433 -18.81 -8.79 -2.85
C MET A 433 -19.41 -7.72 -3.77
N LYS A 434 -20.69 -7.86 -4.14
CA LYS A 434 -21.40 -6.74 -4.76
C LYS A 434 -21.67 -5.64 -3.73
N VAL A 435 -21.72 -4.39 -4.20
CA VAL A 435 -22.03 -3.23 -3.35
C VAL A 435 -23.37 -3.43 -2.62
N LYS A 436 -24.41 -3.90 -3.31
CA LYS A 436 -25.72 -4.16 -2.69
C LYS A 436 -25.65 -5.24 -1.61
N ASP A 437 -24.89 -6.32 -1.84
CA ASP A 437 -24.75 -7.45 -0.92
C ASP A 437 -23.93 -7.07 0.31
N LEU A 438 -23.10 -6.03 0.22
CA LEU A 438 -22.30 -5.51 1.31
C LEU A 438 -23.08 -4.51 2.18
N VAL A 439 -23.78 -3.57 1.54
CA VAL A 439 -24.36 -2.39 2.21
C VAL A 439 -25.86 -2.49 2.41
N ALA A 440 -26.63 -2.79 1.35
CA ALA A 440 -28.09 -2.72 1.36
C ALA A 440 -28.73 -4.03 1.88
N GLU A 441 -28.23 -5.17 1.42
CA GLU A 441 -28.75 -6.51 1.71
C GLU A 441 -27.86 -7.27 2.72
N GLY A 442 -26.66 -6.76 2.94
CA GLY A 442 -25.64 -7.35 3.80
C GLY A 442 -25.78 -6.98 5.27
N SER A 443 -26.04 -7.98 6.11
CA SER A 443 -25.87 -7.84 7.56
C SER A 443 -24.38 -7.83 7.93
N LEU A 444 -24.03 -7.22 9.06
CA LEU A 444 -22.65 -7.16 9.54
C LEU A 444 -22.04 -8.57 9.70
N GLY A 445 -22.83 -9.49 10.25
CA GLY A 445 -22.50 -10.90 10.40
C GLY A 445 -22.21 -11.59 9.08
N ARG A 446 -23.04 -11.37 8.05
CA ARG A 446 -22.86 -11.99 6.71
C ARG A 446 -21.57 -11.53 6.05
N VAL A 447 -21.26 -10.23 6.11
CA VAL A 447 -20.00 -9.70 5.57
C VAL A 447 -18.79 -10.28 6.31
N ALA A 448 -18.85 -10.34 7.65
CA ALA A 448 -17.78 -10.94 8.44
C ALA A 448 -17.62 -12.46 8.19
N ALA A 449 -18.73 -13.17 7.94
CA ALA A 449 -18.71 -14.58 7.57
C ALA A 449 -18.05 -14.82 6.20
N GLU A 450 -18.22 -13.90 5.26
CA GLU A 450 -17.58 -13.97 3.95
C GLU A 450 -16.06 -13.76 4.05
N VAL A 451 -15.62 -12.79 4.85
CA VAL A 451 -14.19 -12.64 5.20
C VAL A 451 -13.68 -13.92 5.87
N ASN A 452 -14.45 -14.50 6.80
CA ASN A 452 -14.09 -15.75 7.47
C ASN A 452 -13.96 -16.93 6.49
N ARG A 453 -14.86 -17.05 5.52
CA ARG A 453 -14.83 -18.08 4.46
C ARG A 453 -13.53 -18.01 3.67
N VAL A 454 -13.17 -16.84 3.16
CA VAL A 454 -11.93 -16.64 2.39
C VAL A 454 -10.68 -16.96 3.22
N VAL A 455 -10.64 -16.60 4.50
CA VAL A 455 -9.53 -16.96 5.40
C VAL A 455 -9.47 -18.47 5.66
N ALA A 456 -10.61 -19.13 5.83
CA ALA A 456 -10.69 -20.56 6.08
C ALA A 456 -10.27 -21.38 4.85
N GLU A 457 -10.57 -20.88 3.65
CA GLU A 457 -10.18 -21.51 2.37
C GLU A 457 -8.69 -21.45 2.07
N THR A 458 -7.91 -20.71 2.87
CA THR A 458 -6.45 -20.71 2.77
C THR A 458 -5.89 -21.97 3.47
N THR A 459 -6.12 -23.12 2.87
CA THR A 459 -5.66 -24.45 3.33
C THR A 459 -4.23 -24.73 2.85
N ASP A 460 -3.63 -25.82 3.35
CA ASP A 460 -2.31 -26.28 2.91
C ASP A 460 -2.28 -26.49 1.38
N GLU A 461 -3.28 -27.20 0.84
CA GLU A 461 -3.37 -27.57 -0.57
C GLU A 461 -3.40 -26.32 -1.46
N LYS A 462 -4.30 -25.37 -1.16
CA LYS A 462 -4.40 -24.11 -1.93
C LYS A 462 -3.16 -23.24 -1.80
N LEU A 463 -2.44 -23.32 -0.68
CA LEU A 463 -1.20 -22.58 -0.49
C LEU A 463 -0.06 -23.17 -1.33
N ARG A 464 0.04 -24.49 -1.39
CA ARG A 464 1.02 -25.19 -2.22
C ARG A 464 0.80 -24.89 -3.69
N GLU A 465 -0.42 -25.06 -4.17
CA GLU A 465 -0.84 -24.71 -5.54
C GLU A 465 -0.46 -23.26 -5.87
N ALA A 466 -0.85 -22.30 -5.03
CA ALA A 466 -0.54 -20.89 -5.26
C ALA A 466 0.96 -20.58 -5.27
N VAL A 467 1.78 -21.31 -4.51
CA VAL A 467 3.25 -21.17 -4.51
C VAL A 467 3.85 -21.79 -5.78
N GLU A 468 3.39 -22.98 -6.18
CA GLU A 468 3.83 -23.67 -7.39
C GLU A 468 3.49 -22.86 -8.65
N ASP A 469 2.23 -22.41 -8.78
CA ASP A 469 1.77 -21.55 -9.88
C ASP A 469 2.65 -20.31 -10.05
N TRP A 470 3.05 -19.72 -8.93
CA TRP A 470 3.88 -18.52 -8.96
C TRP A 470 5.34 -18.83 -9.28
N ILE A 471 5.86 -19.99 -8.90
CA ILE A 471 7.21 -20.42 -9.31
C ILE A 471 7.24 -20.68 -10.82
N GLU A 472 6.18 -21.27 -11.37
CA GLU A 472 6.05 -21.51 -12.81
C GLU A 472 5.83 -20.21 -13.60
N SER A 473 5.04 -19.29 -13.04
CA SER A 473 4.72 -18.00 -13.65
C SER A 473 4.76 -16.88 -12.60
N PRO A 474 5.95 -16.28 -12.36
CA PRO A 474 6.12 -15.25 -11.32
C PRO A 474 5.24 -14.02 -11.52
N ASP A 475 4.20 -13.90 -10.70
CA ASP A 475 3.34 -12.72 -10.60
C ASP A 475 4.02 -11.64 -9.73
N MET A 476 4.72 -10.71 -10.38
CA MET A 476 5.44 -9.60 -9.74
C MET A 476 4.73 -8.26 -9.97
N ARG A 477 3.83 -7.92 -9.04
CA ARG A 477 3.01 -6.72 -9.06
C ARG A 477 3.47 -5.68 -8.04
N GLY A 478 3.41 -4.40 -8.43
CA GLY A 478 3.55 -3.28 -7.50
C GLY A 478 2.29 -3.09 -6.65
N LEU A 479 2.33 -2.21 -5.64
CA LEU A 479 1.21 -2.05 -4.69
C LEU A 479 -0.11 -1.65 -5.38
N GLY A 480 -0.07 -0.73 -6.36
CA GLY A 480 -1.26 -0.31 -7.09
C GLY A 480 -1.92 -1.44 -7.89
N GLU A 481 -1.11 -2.33 -8.49
CA GLU A 481 -1.58 -3.51 -9.21
C GLU A 481 -2.06 -4.61 -8.25
N PHE A 482 -1.47 -4.67 -7.05
CA PHE A 482 -1.79 -5.65 -6.01
C PHE A 482 -3.18 -5.44 -5.38
N THR A 483 -3.63 -4.19 -5.29
CA THR A 483 -4.93 -3.86 -4.66
C THR A 483 -6.12 -3.95 -5.60
N GLU A 484 -5.90 -3.90 -6.93
CA GLU A 484 -6.95 -3.98 -7.97
C GLU A 484 -8.15 -3.03 -7.72
N GLY A 485 -7.90 -1.86 -7.12
CA GLY A 485 -8.92 -0.86 -6.77
C GLY A 485 -9.76 -1.22 -5.54
N GLY A 486 -9.42 -2.28 -4.81
CA GLY A 486 -10.01 -2.68 -3.54
C GLY A 486 -9.37 -2.00 -2.33
N LEU A 487 -9.98 -2.20 -1.16
CA LEU A 487 -9.41 -1.81 0.13
C LEU A 487 -8.36 -2.84 0.57
N MET A 488 -7.26 -2.37 1.14
CA MET A 488 -6.18 -3.24 1.62
C MET A 488 -6.08 -3.23 3.14
N LEU A 489 -5.99 -4.41 3.76
CA LEU A 489 -5.60 -4.57 5.16
C LEU A 489 -4.11 -4.89 5.26
N SER A 490 -3.42 -4.13 6.11
CA SER A 490 -2.09 -4.46 6.61
C SER A 490 -2.08 -4.45 8.14
N GLY A 491 -0.99 -4.95 8.73
CA GLY A 491 -0.88 -5.06 10.19
C GLY A 491 -1.65 -6.25 10.77
N SER A 492 -1.64 -6.35 12.10
CA SER A 492 -2.31 -7.41 12.84
C SER A 492 -2.43 -7.03 14.31
N PRO A 493 -3.58 -7.28 14.95
CA PRO A 493 -3.73 -7.07 16.39
C PRO A 493 -2.93 -8.07 17.24
N ARG A 494 -2.31 -9.09 16.61
CA ARG A 494 -1.48 -10.10 17.29
C ARG A 494 -0.02 -9.70 17.44
N PHE A 495 0.41 -8.61 16.80
CA PHE A 495 1.77 -8.14 16.95
C PHE A 495 1.95 -7.47 18.31
N ASP A 496 2.99 -7.87 19.05
CA ASP A 496 3.25 -7.37 20.40
C ASP A 496 3.97 -6.00 20.38
N ALA A 497 3.28 -5.01 19.81
CA ALA A 497 3.84 -3.68 19.67
C ALA A 497 3.99 -2.98 21.03
N TYR A 498 2.99 -3.09 21.91
CA TYR A 498 3.02 -2.46 23.23
C TYR A 498 3.82 -3.23 24.29
N GLY A 499 4.21 -4.48 24.05
CA GLY A 499 5.18 -5.20 24.88
C GLY A 499 6.65 -4.87 24.57
N THR A 500 6.91 -4.05 23.53
CA THR A 500 8.25 -3.61 23.16
C THR A 500 8.68 -2.41 24.02
N ASP A 501 9.26 -2.67 25.19
CA ASP A 501 9.80 -1.65 26.12
C ASP A 501 11.33 -1.56 26.02
N PHE A 502 11.89 -0.47 25.53
CA PHE A 502 13.36 -0.34 25.41
C PHE A 502 14.08 0.01 26.73
N GLY A 503 13.40 -0.05 27.87
CA GLY A 503 13.87 0.49 29.15
C GLY A 503 13.47 1.96 29.37
N TRP A 504 12.60 2.50 28.50
CA TRP A 504 12.04 3.85 28.60
C TRP A 504 10.57 3.81 29.06
N GLY A 505 10.03 2.61 29.30
CA GLY A 505 8.63 2.38 29.66
C GLY A 505 7.78 1.96 28.45
N LYS A 506 6.48 1.83 28.70
CA LYS A 506 5.52 1.39 27.68
C LYS A 506 5.26 2.48 26.63
N ALA A 507 5.21 2.08 25.36
CA ALA A 507 4.78 2.96 24.29
C ALA A 507 3.33 3.44 24.51
N VAL A 508 3.05 4.70 24.19
CA VAL A 508 1.70 5.28 24.24
C VAL A 508 0.97 5.13 22.91
N ALA A 509 1.70 4.92 21.81
CA ALA A 509 1.12 4.70 20.50
C ALA A 509 2.06 3.92 19.56
N VAL A 510 1.45 3.21 18.63
CA VAL A 510 2.09 2.66 17.42
C VAL A 510 1.66 3.51 16.23
N ARG A 511 2.58 3.81 15.32
CA ARG A 511 2.32 4.56 14.08
C ARG A 511 2.98 3.89 12.89
N SER A 512 2.49 4.16 11.69
CA SER A 512 3.21 3.80 10.46
C SER A 512 3.56 4.99 9.59
N GLY A 513 4.65 4.84 8.84
CA GLY A 513 5.12 5.85 7.90
C GLY A 513 4.37 5.82 6.58
N TRP A 514 4.81 6.67 5.66
CA TRP A 514 4.21 6.82 4.32
C TRP A 514 4.33 5.57 3.44
N ALA A 515 5.35 4.73 3.65
CA ALA A 515 5.57 3.57 2.81
C ALA A 515 4.35 2.63 2.79
N ASN A 516 3.94 2.23 1.59
CA ASN A 516 2.77 1.39 1.33
C ASN A 516 1.39 1.98 1.69
N LYS A 517 1.29 3.30 1.91
CA LYS A 517 -0.02 3.94 2.08
C LYS A 517 -0.82 3.84 0.78
N CYS A 518 -2.03 3.32 0.91
CA CYS A 518 -2.99 3.11 -0.16
C CYS A 518 -4.41 3.19 0.43
N ASP A 519 -5.43 3.10 -0.42
CA ASP A 519 -6.82 3.02 0.02
C ASP A 519 -7.02 1.75 0.88
N GLY A 520 -7.15 1.92 2.19
CA GLY A 520 -7.09 0.79 3.11
C GLY A 520 -6.87 1.15 4.59
N VAL A 521 -6.42 0.15 5.33
CA VAL A 521 -6.25 0.21 6.79
C VAL A 521 -5.02 -0.54 7.26
N THR A 522 -4.30 0.04 8.21
CA THR A 522 -3.29 -0.65 9.01
C THR A 522 -3.86 -0.92 10.40
N VAL A 523 -3.83 -2.17 10.84
CA VAL A 523 -4.35 -2.56 12.15
C VAL A 523 -3.22 -2.77 13.16
N PHE A 524 -3.41 -2.17 14.33
CA PHE A 524 -2.57 -2.33 15.50
C PHE A 524 -3.37 -2.95 16.65
N PRO A 525 -2.71 -3.68 17.58
CA PRO A 525 -3.31 -3.83 18.90
C PRO A 525 -3.62 -2.44 19.48
N GLY A 526 -4.57 -2.34 20.41
CA GLY A 526 -4.67 -1.15 21.25
C GLY A 526 -3.84 -1.31 22.53
N PRO A 527 -3.67 -0.22 23.31
CA PRO A 527 -2.85 -0.22 24.52
C PRO A 527 -3.41 -1.15 25.61
N GLU A 528 -4.72 -1.41 25.58
CA GLU A 528 -5.42 -2.35 26.44
C GLU A 528 -5.68 -3.69 25.74
N THR A 529 -5.53 -4.79 26.47
CA THR A 529 -5.77 -6.13 25.93
C THR A 529 -7.18 -6.26 25.34
N GLY A 530 -7.26 -6.64 24.07
CA GLY A 530 -8.51 -6.82 23.33
C GLY A 530 -9.08 -5.56 22.70
N SER A 531 -8.44 -4.40 22.87
CA SER A 531 -8.69 -3.20 22.06
C SER A 531 -7.88 -3.23 20.75
N MET A 532 -8.28 -2.45 19.75
CA MET A 532 -7.58 -2.33 18.47
C MET A 532 -7.53 -0.87 18.01
N GLY A 533 -6.44 -0.49 17.34
CA GLY A 533 -6.30 0.80 16.66
C GLY A 533 -6.28 0.59 15.14
N PHE A 534 -7.10 1.33 14.41
CA PHE A 534 -7.16 1.31 12.96
C PHE A 534 -6.61 2.62 12.42
N GLU A 535 -5.49 2.55 11.70
CA GLU A 535 -4.93 3.67 10.95
C GLU A 535 -5.44 3.56 9.51
N ILE A 536 -6.46 4.37 9.21
CA ILE A 536 -7.23 4.33 7.96
C ILE A 536 -6.71 5.38 7.01
N CYS A 537 -6.56 5.02 5.73
CA CYS A 537 -6.09 5.89 4.67
C CYS A 537 -7.05 5.78 3.48
N LEU A 538 -7.71 6.89 3.09
CA LEU A 538 -8.74 6.90 2.03
C LEU A 538 -8.60 8.17 1.17
N SER A 539 -9.33 8.27 0.07
CA SER A 539 -9.45 9.56 -0.65
C SER A 539 -10.05 10.64 0.28
N PRO A 540 -9.70 11.92 0.11
CA PRO A 540 -10.14 12.99 1.01
C PRO A 540 -11.65 13.03 1.22
N GLU A 541 -12.43 12.92 0.14
CA GLU A 541 -13.89 12.99 0.19
C GLU A 541 -14.50 11.77 0.89
N CYS A 542 -13.95 10.58 0.63
CA CYS A 542 -14.37 9.34 1.27
C CYS A 542 -14.04 9.37 2.77
N PHE A 543 -12.85 9.85 3.11
CA PHE A 543 -12.39 10.01 4.48
C PHE A 543 -13.29 10.96 5.27
N ASP A 544 -13.59 12.14 4.71
CA ASP A 544 -14.43 13.14 5.38
C ASP A 544 -15.86 12.61 5.60
N ARG A 545 -16.41 11.83 4.65
CA ARG A 545 -17.72 11.18 4.81
C ARG A 545 -17.71 10.05 5.82
N LEU A 546 -16.64 9.24 5.89
CA LEU A 546 -16.51 8.19 6.90
C LEU A 546 -16.60 8.75 8.32
N ARG A 547 -16.03 9.94 8.56
CA ARG A 547 -16.12 10.65 9.85
C ARG A 547 -17.53 11.08 10.22
N MET A 548 -18.41 11.18 9.23
CA MET A 548 -19.81 11.55 9.40
C MET A 548 -20.73 10.31 9.41
N ASP A 549 -20.19 9.11 9.13
CA ASP A 549 -20.94 7.86 9.19
C ASP A 549 -21.25 7.50 10.65
N SER A 550 -22.51 7.70 11.05
CA SER A 550 -22.95 7.52 12.42
C SER A 550 -22.85 6.08 12.91
N GLU A 551 -23.01 5.08 12.02
CA GLU A 551 -22.86 3.68 12.39
C GLU A 551 -21.39 3.36 12.71
N PHE A 552 -20.45 3.87 11.91
CA PHE A 552 -19.02 3.70 12.14
C PHE A 552 -18.55 4.43 13.40
N MET A 553 -18.89 5.71 13.51
CA MET A 553 -18.43 6.54 14.64
C MET A 553 -19.03 6.10 15.99
N ALA A 554 -20.20 5.44 16.01
CA ALA A 554 -20.76 4.86 17.23
C ALA A 554 -19.92 3.71 17.83
N ALA A 555 -19.05 3.09 17.02
CA ALA A 555 -18.13 2.05 17.46
C ALA A 555 -16.74 2.57 17.85
N VAL A 556 -16.36 3.76 17.36
CA VAL A 556 -15.09 4.42 17.68
C VAL A 556 -15.10 4.89 19.14
N THR A 557 -13.97 4.73 19.82
CA THR A 557 -13.73 5.25 21.17
C THR A 557 -12.76 6.41 21.13
N GLU A 558 -12.98 7.37 22.02
CA GLU A 558 -12.05 8.48 22.30
C GLU A 558 -10.69 7.98 22.79
#